data_AF-A0AA86R177-F1
#
_entry.id   AF-A0AA86R177-F1
#
_cell.length_a   1.000
_cell.length_b   1.000
_cell.length_c   1.000
_cell.angle_alpha   90.00
_cell.angle_beta   90.00
_cell.angle_gamma   90.00
#
_symmetry.space_group_name_H-M   'P 1'
#
loop_
_entity.id
_entity.type
_entity.pdbx_description
1 polymer ?
#
loop_
_entity_poly.entity_id
_entity_poly.type
_entity_poly.pdbx_seq_one_letter_code
_entity_poly.pdbx_strand_id
1 'polypeptide(L)'
;MFGLLIPNQPVRTDFVQISDTSMQALIQNVNELTNLTVFNIAAPMPPADFAFSVYLQQSHYDPIFLGQLTPTLHSLSLAIGHHIKQRDVDSNGLLIISIEQLMPMQPDQFTDNEKLSMVGKQLAEDMFQFCCSFEDVYFQGQHYIPYQAVEMWMNSVHQRVKMNQKFWNKIQ
;
A
#
# COMPACT_ATOMS: atom_id res chain seq x y z
N MET A 1 0.44 -25.09 -5.01
CA MET A 1 -0.12 -24.65 -3.71
C MET A 1 0.30 -23.22 -3.43
N PHE A 2 -0.62 -22.39 -2.94
CA PHE A 2 -0.38 -21.01 -2.54
C PHE A 2 -0.47 -20.87 -1.03
N GLY A 3 0.18 -19.84 -0.51
CA GLY A 3 0.07 -19.40 0.89
C GLY A 3 -0.55 -18.02 0.96
N LEU A 4 -1.41 -17.84 1.96
CA LEU A 4 -1.92 -16.55 2.42
C LEU A 4 -1.37 -16.29 3.81
N LEU A 5 -0.72 -15.15 3.98
CA LEU A 5 -0.27 -14.65 5.27
C LEU A 5 -1.05 -13.37 5.60
N ILE A 6 -1.75 -13.42 6.72
CA ILE A 6 -2.36 -12.25 7.36
C ILE A 6 -1.53 -11.98 8.62
N PRO A 7 -1.09 -10.74 8.88
CA PRO A 7 -0.30 -10.43 10.08
C PRO A 7 -0.98 -10.93 11.36
N ASN A 8 -0.18 -11.50 12.25
CA ASN A 8 -0.64 -12.10 13.52
C ASN A 8 -1.53 -13.35 13.39
N GLN A 9 -1.68 -13.92 12.20
CA GLN A 9 -2.35 -15.20 11.98
C GLN A 9 -1.36 -16.24 11.43
N PRO A 10 -1.60 -17.54 11.67
CA PRO A 10 -0.85 -18.60 11.01
C PRO A 10 -0.94 -18.50 9.49
N VAL A 11 0.08 -18.99 8.79
CA VAL A 11 0.03 -19.13 7.32
C VAL A 11 -1.12 -20.06 6.95
N ARG A 12 -1.91 -19.61 5.99
CA ARG A 12 -3.08 -20.30 5.47
C ARG A 12 -2.79 -20.89 4.10
N THR A 13 -3.12 -22.16 3.93
CA THR A 13 -2.97 -22.91 2.67
C THR A 13 -4.28 -23.58 2.27
N ASP A 14 -5.38 -23.24 2.95
CA ASP A 14 -6.73 -23.79 2.80
C ASP A 14 -7.47 -23.20 1.59
N PHE A 15 -6.79 -23.11 0.46
CA PHE A 15 -7.40 -22.72 -0.81
C PHE A 15 -8.30 -23.84 -1.33
N VAL A 16 -9.55 -23.49 -1.64
CA VAL A 16 -10.53 -24.36 -2.27
C VAL A 16 -10.51 -24.09 -3.77
N GLN A 17 -10.34 -25.15 -4.56
CA GLN A 17 -10.42 -25.06 -6.00
C GLN A 17 -11.88 -24.86 -6.43
N ILE A 18 -12.14 -23.82 -7.23
CA ILE A 18 -13.48 -23.51 -7.78
C ILE A 18 -13.58 -24.01 -9.22
N SER A 19 -12.48 -23.88 -9.97
CA SER A 19 -12.36 -24.33 -11.35
C SER A 19 -10.94 -24.81 -11.63
N ASP A 20 -10.68 -25.30 -12.85
CA ASP A 20 -9.33 -25.70 -13.26
C ASP A 20 -8.32 -24.54 -13.27
N THR A 21 -8.82 -23.31 -13.36
CA THR A 21 -8.00 -22.09 -13.43
C THR A 21 -8.15 -21.19 -12.21
N SER A 22 -9.03 -21.52 -11.26
CA SER A 22 -9.35 -20.62 -10.15
C SER A 22 -9.48 -21.34 -8.81
N MET A 23 -8.98 -20.67 -7.77
CA MET A 23 -9.07 -21.11 -6.39
C MET A 23 -9.34 -19.92 -5.46
N GLN A 24 -9.92 -20.19 -4.30
CA GLN A 24 -10.21 -19.16 -3.31
C GLN A 24 -9.91 -19.60 -1.89
N ALA A 25 -9.60 -18.62 -1.03
CA ALA A 25 -9.55 -18.79 0.42
C ALA A 25 -10.53 -17.82 1.10
N LEU A 26 -11.26 -18.31 2.09
CA LEU A 26 -12.21 -17.51 2.87
C LEU A 26 -11.46 -16.68 3.91
N ILE A 27 -11.56 -15.36 3.89
CA ILE A 27 -11.02 -14.48 4.93
C ILE A 27 -12.16 -14.11 5.89
N GLN A 28 -12.06 -14.57 7.14
CA GLN A 28 -12.98 -14.12 8.19
C GLN A 28 -12.64 -12.68 8.59
N ASN A 29 -13.66 -11.87 8.88
CA ASN A 29 -13.52 -10.48 9.31
C ASN A 29 -12.61 -9.64 8.39
N VAL A 30 -12.91 -9.63 7.08
CA VAL A 30 -12.09 -8.93 6.07
C VAL A 30 -11.98 -7.42 6.34
N ASN A 31 -12.91 -6.86 7.13
CA ASN A 31 -12.92 -5.45 7.49
C ASN A 31 -11.72 -5.03 8.37
N GLU A 32 -11.18 -5.95 9.15
CA GLU A 32 -10.04 -5.72 10.04
C GLU A 32 -8.70 -5.88 9.31
N LEU A 33 -8.74 -6.36 8.06
CA LEU A 33 -7.56 -6.69 7.32
C LEU A 33 -6.85 -5.41 6.84
N THR A 34 -5.66 -5.18 7.39
CA THR A 34 -4.82 -4.02 7.06
C THR A 34 -3.85 -4.34 5.94
N ASN A 35 -3.21 -5.51 6.04
CA ASN A 35 -2.19 -5.98 5.11
C ASN A 35 -2.40 -7.47 4.86
N LEU A 36 -2.02 -7.92 3.68
CA LEU A 36 -1.96 -9.35 3.35
C LEU A 36 -0.76 -9.63 2.47
N THR A 37 -0.29 -10.87 2.53
CA THR A 37 0.72 -11.40 1.61
C THR A 37 0.20 -12.69 0.98
N VAL A 38 0.24 -12.76 -0.34
CA VAL A 38 -0.03 -13.99 -1.10
C VAL A 38 1.27 -14.45 -1.73
N PHE A 39 1.59 -15.73 -1.63
CA PHE A 39 2.82 -16.26 -2.17
C PHE A 39 2.67 -17.67 -2.74
N ASN A 40 3.52 -17.98 -3.71
CA ASN A 40 3.61 -19.30 -4.29
C ASN A 40 4.49 -20.19 -3.39
N ILE A 41 3.96 -21.36 -2.97
CA ILE A 41 4.72 -22.37 -2.22
C ILE A 41 5.30 -23.41 -3.17
N ALA A 42 4.42 -23.99 -3.99
CA ALA A 42 4.72 -25.04 -4.96
C ALA A 42 3.55 -25.16 -5.95
N ALA A 43 3.07 -24.03 -6.47
CA ALA A 43 2.08 -24.02 -7.53
C ALA A 43 2.76 -24.40 -8.86
N PRO A 44 2.07 -25.19 -9.71
CA PRO A 44 2.57 -25.48 -11.04
C PRO A 44 2.85 -24.17 -11.78
N MET A 45 3.87 -24.13 -12.62
CA MET A 45 4.15 -22.92 -13.39
C MET A 45 2.99 -22.68 -14.37
N PRO A 46 2.45 -21.44 -14.46
CA PRO A 46 1.42 -21.14 -15.43
C PRO A 46 1.98 -21.29 -16.86
N PRO A 47 1.13 -21.48 -17.87
CA PRO A 47 1.56 -21.49 -19.27
C PRO A 47 2.31 -20.20 -19.67
N ALA A 48 3.05 -20.24 -20.78
CA ALA A 48 3.70 -19.05 -21.32
C ALA A 48 2.67 -17.93 -21.55
N ASP A 49 3.03 -16.69 -21.17
CA ASP A 49 2.17 -15.50 -21.19
C ASP A 49 0.99 -15.51 -20.20
N PHE A 50 0.96 -16.43 -19.23
CA PHE A 50 0.00 -16.43 -18.13
C PHE A 50 0.68 -16.19 -16.78
N ALA A 51 -0.11 -15.68 -15.84
CA ALA A 51 0.27 -15.43 -14.46
C ALA A 51 -0.89 -15.79 -13.52
N PHE A 52 -0.61 -15.82 -12.22
CA PHE A 52 -1.64 -15.98 -11.21
C PHE A 52 -2.13 -14.61 -10.77
N SER A 53 -3.26 -14.15 -11.31
CA SER A 53 -3.94 -12.95 -10.86
C SER A 53 -4.55 -13.17 -9.48
N VAL A 54 -4.34 -12.19 -8.60
CA VAL A 54 -4.83 -12.20 -7.22
C VAL A 54 -5.90 -11.13 -7.09
N TYR A 55 -7.06 -11.51 -6.55
CA TYR A 55 -8.18 -10.63 -6.30
C TYR A 55 -8.64 -10.71 -4.85
N LEU A 56 -9.17 -9.59 -4.33
CA LEU A 56 -9.85 -9.53 -3.06
C LEU A 56 -11.31 -9.15 -3.28
N GLN A 57 -12.21 -9.96 -2.78
CA GLN A 57 -13.64 -9.70 -2.79
C GLN A 57 -14.14 -9.52 -1.36
N GLN A 58 -14.84 -8.43 -1.08
CA GLN A 58 -15.52 -8.21 0.20
C GLN A 58 -17.01 -8.52 0.03
N SER A 59 -17.54 -9.50 0.78
CA SER A 59 -18.96 -9.87 0.74
C SER A 59 -19.48 -10.03 -0.70
N HIS A 60 -20.52 -9.30 -1.09
CA HIS A 60 -21.12 -9.32 -2.43
C HIS A 60 -20.56 -8.28 -3.41
N TYR A 61 -19.53 -7.52 -3.03
CA TYR A 61 -18.92 -6.55 -3.94
C TYR A 61 -18.14 -7.23 -5.06
N ASP A 62 -17.91 -6.49 -6.16
CA ASP A 62 -17.04 -6.95 -7.23
C ASP A 62 -15.60 -7.19 -6.72
N PRO A 63 -14.93 -8.26 -7.18
CA PRO A 63 -13.53 -8.51 -6.85
C PRO A 63 -12.62 -7.37 -7.31
N ILE A 64 -11.71 -6.97 -6.43
CA ILE A 64 -10.70 -5.96 -6.69
C ILE A 64 -9.40 -6.67 -7.05
N PHE A 65 -8.84 -6.32 -8.19
CA PHE A 65 -7.53 -6.81 -8.60
C PHE A 65 -6.43 -6.24 -7.70
N LEU A 66 -5.61 -7.13 -7.14
CA LEU A 66 -4.49 -6.77 -6.28
C LEU A 66 -3.15 -6.84 -6.99
N GLY A 67 -3.00 -7.71 -7.99
CA GLY A 67 -1.74 -7.91 -8.71
C GLY A 67 -1.61 -9.32 -9.29
N GLN A 68 -0.44 -9.64 -9.85
CA GLN A 68 -0.15 -10.97 -10.39
C GLN A 68 1.11 -11.57 -9.77
N LEU A 69 1.07 -12.87 -9.45
CA LEU A 69 2.26 -13.66 -9.19
C LEU A 69 2.75 -14.25 -10.52
N THR A 70 4.02 -14.02 -10.83
CA THR A 70 4.65 -14.42 -12.09
C THR A 70 5.78 -15.43 -11.81
N PRO A 71 6.38 -16.03 -12.85
CA PRO A 71 7.57 -16.86 -12.68
C PRO A 71 8.76 -16.12 -12.05
N THR A 72 8.79 -14.79 -12.07
CA THR A 72 9.84 -13.96 -11.47
C THR A 72 9.39 -13.26 -10.18
N LEU A 73 8.09 -13.16 -9.94
CA LEU A 73 7.48 -12.55 -8.75
C LEU A 73 6.63 -13.59 -8.00
N HIS A 74 7.24 -14.26 -7.03
CA HIS A 74 6.61 -15.37 -6.31
C HIS A 74 5.72 -14.93 -5.14
N SER A 75 5.68 -13.64 -4.81
CA SER A 75 4.88 -13.13 -3.71
C SER A 75 4.42 -11.70 -3.93
N LEU A 76 3.26 -11.36 -3.38
CA LEU A 76 2.65 -10.03 -3.41
C LEU A 76 2.27 -9.65 -1.98
N SER A 77 2.80 -8.54 -1.47
CA SER A 77 2.48 -8.01 -0.13
C SER A 77 1.92 -6.61 -0.26
N LEU A 78 0.70 -6.40 0.25
CA LEU A 78 -0.05 -5.17 0.02
C LEU A 78 -0.76 -4.69 1.28
N ALA A 79 -0.80 -3.37 1.45
CA ALA A 79 -1.75 -2.72 2.33
C ALA A 79 -3.11 -2.67 1.62
N ILE A 80 -4.12 -3.29 2.22
CA ILE A 80 -5.44 -3.46 1.58
C ILE A 80 -6.54 -2.68 2.28
N GLY A 81 -6.23 -1.98 3.37
CA GLY A 81 -7.21 -1.24 4.15
C GLY A 81 -7.98 -0.18 3.34
N HIS A 82 -7.40 0.35 2.26
CA HIS A 82 -8.04 1.30 1.36
C HIS A 82 -8.99 0.65 0.32
N HIS A 83 -8.91 -0.67 0.13
CA HIS A 83 -9.80 -1.44 -0.74
C HIS A 83 -11.07 -1.94 -0.03
N ILE A 84 -11.09 -1.89 1.31
CA ILE A 84 -12.24 -2.29 2.13
C ILE A 84 -13.31 -1.18 2.06
N LYS A 85 -14.46 -1.49 1.46
CA LYS A 85 -15.54 -0.53 1.20
C LYS A 85 -16.39 -0.25 2.44
N GLN A 86 -16.67 -1.27 3.24
CA GLN A 86 -17.49 -1.16 4.45
C GLN A 86 -16.73 -1.73 5.64
N ARG A 87 -16.63 -0.97 6.74
CA ARG A 87 -15.99 -1.44 7.98
C ARG A 87 -16.99 -1.73 9.09
N ASP A 88 -18.21 -1.22 8.96
CA ASP A 88 -19.19 -1.17 10.05
C ASP A 88 -20.05 -2.45 10.19
N VAL A 89 -19.91 -3.42 9.27
CA VAL A 89 -20.68 -4.67 9.28
C VAL A 89 -19.74 -5.85 9.11
N ASP A 90 -19.67 -6.74 10.11
CA ASP A 90 -18.87 -7.97 10.06
C ASP A 90 -19.09 -8.71 8.74
N SER A 91 -18.05 -8.69 7.91
CA SER A 91 -18.10 -9.21 6.56
C SER A 91 -16.97 -10.22 6.36
N ASN A 92 -17.30 -11.32 5.70
CA ASN A 92 -16.29 -12.23 5.18
C ASN A 92 -15.79 -11.73 3.83
N GLY A 93 -14.53 -12.03 3.53
CA GLY A 93 -13.91 -11.79 2.25
C GLY A 93 -13.50 -13.08 1.57
N LEU A 94 -13.28 -13.01 0.28
CA LEU A 94 -12.67 -14.07 -0.51
C LEU A 94 -11.39 -13.54 -1.12
N LEU A 95 -10.29 -14.27 -0.94
CA LEU A 95 -9.09 -14.08 -1.73
C LEU A 95 -9.17 -15.07 -2.89
N ILE A 96 -9.15 -14.58 -4.11
CA ILE A 96 -9.30 -15.39 -5.32
C ILE A 96 -7.99 -15.36 -6.09
N ILE A 97 -7.51 -16.52 -6.53
CA ILE A 97 -6.34 -16.67 -7.39
C ILE A 97 -6.79 -17.32 -8.69
N SER A 98 -6.55 -16.65 -9.82
CA SER A 98 -6.99 -17.06 -11.15
C SER A 98 -5.81 -17.09 -12.12
N ILE A 99 -5.75 -18.11 -12.99
CA ILE A 99 -4.77 -18.19 -14.08
C ILE A 99 -5.27 -17.32 -15.22
N GLU A 100 -4.59 -16.21 -15.48
CA GLU A 100 -4.98 -15.21 -16.47
C GLU A 100 -3.79 -14.75 -17.29
N GLN A 101 -4.05 -14.08 -18.41
CA GLN A 101 -2.98 -13.51 -19.22
C GLN A 101 -2.15 -12.53 -18.41
N LEU A 102 -0.84 -12.56 -18.64
CA LEU A 102 0.10 -11.63 -18.05
C LEU A 102 -0.31 -10.21 -18.46
N MET A 103 -0.71 -9.42 -17.48
CA MET A 103 -1.02 -8.02 -17.70
C MET A 103 0.29 -7.23 -17.75
N PRO A 104 0.40 -6.24 -18.66
CA PRO A 104 1.53 -5.32 -18.63
C PRO A 104 1.55 -4.67 -17.25
N MET A 105 2.72 -4.69 -16.61
CA MET A 105 2.93 -4.09 -15.30
C MET A 105 2.53 -2.62 -15.39
N GLN A 106 1.33 -2.28 -14.94
CA GLN A 106 0.94 -0.90 -14.80
C GLN A 106 1.79 -0.35 -13.64
N PRO A 107 2.51 0.76 -13.84
CA PRO A 107 3.17 1.41 -12.72
C PRO A 107 2.09 1.68 -11.67
N ASP A 108 2.27 1.11 -10.48
CA ASP A 108 1.29 1.11 -9.41
C ASP A 108 0.60 2.47 -9.28
N GLN A 109 -0.72 2.47 -9.14
CA GLN A 109 -1.44 3.62 -8.60
C GLN A 109 -0.87 3.86 -7.20
N PHE A 110 -0.07 4.92 -7.04
CA PHE A 110 0.56 5.42 -5.80
C PHE A 110 0.37 4.50 -4.59
N THR A 111 1.39 3.74 -4.25
CA THR A 111 1.41 2.90 -3.04
C THR A 111 1.10 3.74 -1.80
N ASP A 112 0.45 3.18 -0.77
CA ASP A 112 0.17 3.92 0.47
C ASP A 112 1.45 4.49 1.13
N ASN A 113 2.61 3.87 0.85
CA ASN A 113 3.93 4.40 1.20
C ASN A 113 4.26 5.70 0.46
N GLU A 114 3.96 5.80 -0.83
CA GLU A 114 4.12 7.05 -1.62
C GLU A 114 3.12 8.12 -1.17
N LYS A 115 1.90 7.74 -0.76
CA LYS A 115 0.93 8.68 -0.14
C LYS A 115 1.47 9.23 1.19
N LEU A 116 2.08 8.40 2.03
CA LEU A 116 2.78 8.83 3.25
C LEU A 116 3.95 9.78 2.92
N SER A 117 4.68 9.52 1.84
CA SER A 117 5.70 10.44 1.32
C SER A 117 5.13 11.81 0.95
N MET A 118 3.95 11.81 0.34
CA MET A 118 3.24 13.02 -0.04
C MET A 118 2.69 13.80 1.17
N VAL A 119 2.24 13.12 2.23
CA VAL A 119 1.79 13.77 3.48
C VAL A 119 2.93 14.55 4.13
N GLY A 120 4.13 13.94 4.24
CA GLY A 120 5.29 14.62 4.82
C GLY A 120 5.71 15.87 4.03
N LYS A 121 5.62 15.81 2.70
CA LYS A 121 5.86 16.96 1.82
C LYS A 121 4.80 18.04 2.01
N GLN A 122 3.52 17.68 2.00
CA GLN A 122 2.41 18.63 2.14
C GLN A 122 2.44 19.33 3.49
N LEU A 123 2.70 18.61 4.59
CA LEU A 123 2.80 19.21 5.93
C LEU A 123 3.96 20.22 6.03
N ALA A 124 5.09 19.94 5.37
CA ALA A 124 6.20 20.88 5.33
C ALA A 124 5.85 22.15 4.54
N GLU A 125 5.12 22.01 3.42
CA GLU A 125 4.62 23.14 2.63
C GLU A 125 3.61 23.97 3.44
N ASP A 126 2.65 23.33 4.10
CA ASP A 126 1.65 24.01 4.94
C ASP A 126 2.32 24.76 6.11
N MET A 127 3.32 24.14 6.76
CA MET A 127 4.09 24.77 7.83
C MET A 127 4.89 25.97 7.31
N PHE A 128 5.50 25.86 6.13
CA PHE A 128 6.20 26.98 5.50
C PHE A 128 5.25 28.16 5.25
N GLN A 129 4.09 27.89 4.63
CA GLN A 129 3.06 28.91 4.38
C GLN A 129 2.56 29.55 5.67
N PHE A 130 2.34 28.74 6.72
CA PHE A 130 1.96 29.23 8.03
C PHE A 130 3.03 30.17 8.60
N CYS A 131 4.32 29.79 8.59
CA CYS A 131 5.40 30.65 9.06
C CYS A 131 5.49 31.97 8.28
N CYS A 132 5.36 31.92 6.94
CA CYS A 132 5.35 33.11 6.10
C CYS A 132 4.17 34.05 6.39
N SER A 133 3.05 33.54 6.90
CA SER A 133 1.92 34.39 7.29
C SER A 133 2.18 35.30 8.50
N PHE A 134 3.27 35.06 9.25
CA PHE A 134 3.72 35.90 10.38
C PHE A 134 4.90 36.81 10.01
N GLU A 135 5.22 36.94 8.72
CA GLU A 135 6.23 37.88 8.26
C GLU A 135 5.88 39.31 8.74
N ASP A 136 6.90 40.04 9.20
CA ASP A 136 6.81 41.41 9.73
C ASP A 136 5.98 41.64 11.01
N VAL A 137 5.63 40.60 11.75
CA VAL A 137 4.97 40.75 13.06
C VAL A 137 6.00 40.87 14.19
N TYR A 138 6.25 42.12 14.64
CA TYR A 138 7.20 42.38 15.73
C TYR A 138 6.51 42.51 17.10
N PHE A 139 6.86 41.61 18.02
CA PHE A 139 6.53 41.66 19.44
C PHE A 139 7.81 41.81 20.30
N GLN A 140 7.85 42.85 21.14
CA GLN A 140 8.96 43.00 22.09
C GLN A 140 9.06 41.78 23.02
N GLY A 141 10.29 41.28 23.20
CA GLY A 141 10.59 40.15 24.09
C GLY A 141 10.44 38.76 23.44
N GLN A 142 10.16 38.67 22.15
CA GLN A 142 10.09 37.39 21.44
C GLN A 142 11.36 37.03 20.65
N HIS A 143 11.47 35.75 20.30
CA HIS A 143 12.53 35.21 19.45
C HIS A 143 12.06 35.15 18.00
N TYR A 144 12.96 35.46 17.08
CA TYR A 144 12.69 35.51 15.64
C TYR A 144 13.59 34.56 14.88
N ILE A 145 13.03 33.97 13.83
CA ILE A 145 13.78 33.15 12.88
C ILE A 145 13.88 33.97 11.58
N PRO A 146 15.09 34.19 11.03
CA PRO A 146 15.24 34.85 9.74
C PRO A 146 14.49 34.08 8.66
N TYR A 147 13.74 34.79 7.81
CA TYR A 147 13.01 34.19 6.69
C TYR A 147 13.92 33.29 5.84
N GLN A 148 15.16 33.73 5.57
CA GLN A 148 16.13 32.98 4.78
C GLN A 148 16.45 31.62 5.40
N ALA A 149 16.46 31.50 6.73
CA ALA A 149 16.70 30.23 7.40
C ALA A 149 15.54 29.24 7.19
N VAL A 150 14.30 29.74 7.20
CA VAL A 150 13.09 28.95 6.94
C VAL A 150 13.04 28.50 5.48
N GLU A 151 13.36 29.39 4.54
CA GLU A 151 13.46 29.08 3.11
C GLU A 151 14.56 28.04 2.82
N MET A 152 15.76 28.19 3.41
CA MET A 152 16.84 27.22 3.30
C MET A 152 16.44 25.84 3.85
N TRP A 153 15.73 25.82 4.98
CA TRP A 153 15.20 24.58 5.55
C TRP A 153 14.22 23.90 4.60
N MET A 154 13.25 24.65 4.04
CA MET A 154 12.26 24.11 3.11
C MET A 154 12.90 23.54 1.83
N ASN A 155 13.89 24.26 1.29
CA ASN A 155 14.69 23.77 0.16
C ASN A 155 15.44 22.48 0.50
N SER A 156 15.99 22.37 1.71
CA SER A 156 16.63 21.13 2.18
C SER A 156 15.64 19.97 2.26
N VAL A 157 14.43 20.21 2.78
CA VAL A 157 13.35 19.21 2.84
C VAL A 157 13.02 18.73 1.42
N HIS A 158 12.76 19.64 0.47
CA HIS A 158 12.48 19.27 -0.92
C HIS A 158 13.59 18.41 -1.56
N GLN A 159 14.85 18.77 -1.35
CA GLN A 159 15.98 17.99 -1.86
C GLN A 159 16.02 16.59 -1.24
N ARG A 160 15.80 16.47 0.07
CA ARG A 160 15.80 15.18 0.76
C ARG A 160 14.64 14.30 0.34
N VAL A 161 13.43 14.84 0.15
CA VAL A 161 12.27 14.10 -0.39
C VAL A 161 12.59 13.52 -1.77
N LYS A 162 13.22 14.32 -2.66
CA LYS A 162 13.59 13.89 -4.02
C LYS A 162 14.60 12.73 -4.00
N MET A 163 15.56 12.76 -3.09
CA MET A 163 16.61 11.74 -2.99
C MET A 163 16.13 10.48 -2.25
N ASN A 164 15.34 10.66 -1.20
CA ASN A 164 14.82 9.59 -0.37
C ASN A 164 13.46 9.99 0.19
N GLN A 165 12.40 9.42 -0.37
CA GLN A 165 11.02 9.62 0.07
C GLN A 165 10.74 9.14 1.51
N LYS A 166 11.70 8.51 2.19
CA LYS A 166 11.60 8.09 3.59
C LYS A 166 12.69 8.72 4.46
N PHE A 167 13.26 9.87 4.07
CA PHE A 167 14.39 10.47 4.80
C PHE A 167 14.09 10.81 6.27
N TRP A 168 12.81 11.01 6.62
CA TRP A 168 12.36 11.28 8.00
C TRP A 168 12.21 10.02 8.84
N ASN A 169 12.12 8.84 8.22
CA ASN A 169 12.16 7.58 8.92
C ASN A 169 13.62 7.35 9.35
N LYS A 170 13.97 7.85 10.53
CA LYS A 170 15.14 7.33 11.24
C LYS A 170 14.84 5.87 11.53
N ILE A 171 15.39 4.97 10.72
CA ILE A 171 15.49 3.56 11.08
C ILE A 171 16.26 3.53 12.40
N GLN A 172 15.57 3.22 13.49
CA GLN A 172 16.15 2.70 14.72
C GLN A 172 16.01 1.18 14.67
#